data_AF-A0A850QJF7-F1
#
_entry.id   AF-A0A850QJF7-F1
#
_cell.length_a   1.000
_cell.length_b   1.000
_cell.length_c   1.000
_cell.angle_alpha   90.00
_cell.angle_beta   90.00
_cell.angle_gamma   90.00
#
_symmetry.space_group_name_H-M   'P 1'
#
loop_
_entity.id
_entity.type
_entity.pdbx_description
1 polymer ?
#
loop_
_entity_poly.entity_id
_entity_poly.type
_entity_poly.pdbx_seq_one_letter_code
_entity_poly.pdbx_strand_id
1 'polypeptide(L)'
;MKAEFVNPFLASLLNVVQTMTTMELSPQKPRLKKDEIARGDVSGLIGMIGPQTKGSMSITFDEKLALEIMHRMVGERPVGINEEITDMVGEITNMVTGGAKRILADKGYDFDMATP
;
A
#
# COMPACT_ATOMS: atom_id res chain seq x y z
N MET A 1 -10.29 16.27 -1.35
CA MET A 1 -9.94 15.11 -2.21
C MET A 1 -11.17 14.23 -2.36
N LYS A 2 -11.55 13.83 -3.58
CA LYS A 2 -12.68 12.92 -3.79
C LYS A 2 -12.28 11.48 -3.46
N ALA A 3 -13.21 10.66 -2.98
CA ALA A 3 -12.97 9.23 -2.71
C ALA A 3 -12.49 8.47 -3.96
N GLU A 4 -12.83 8.96 -5.15
CA GLU A 4 -12.41 8.44 -6.44
C GLU A 4 -10.88 8.34 -6.63
N PHE A 5 -10.10 9.16 -5.93
CA PHE A 5 -8.64 9.09 -5.94
C PHE A 5 -8.08 8.04 -4.97
N VAL A 6 -8.82 7.67 -3.93
CA VAL A 6 -8.38 6.70 -2.91
C VAL A 6 -8.74 5.27 -3.32
N ASN A 7 -9.89 5.10 -3.98
CA ASN A 7 -10.39 3.80 -4.40
C ASN A 7 -9.40 2.99 -5.28
N PRO A 8 -8.64 3.59 -6.22
CA PRO A 8 -7.63 2.87 -6.99
C PRO A 8 -6.54 2.23 -6.14
N PHE A 9 -6.07 2.93 -5.10
CA PHE A 9 -5.06 2.41 -4.17
C PHE A 9 -5.64 1.29 -3.33
N LEU A 10 -6.87 1.46 -2.83
CA LEU A 10 -7.56 0.42 -2.07
C LEU A 10 -7.76 -0.86 -2.90
N ALA A 11 -8.27 -0.73 -4.13
CA ALA A 11 -8.47 -1.86 -5.03
C ALA A 11 -7.14 -2.56 -5.37
N SER A 12 -6.07 -1.78 -5.60
CA SER A 12 -4.74 -2.34 -5.89
C SER A 12 -4.16 -3.07 -4.69
N LEU A 13 -4.30 -2.54 -3.47
CA LEU A 13 -3.86 -3.20 -2.24
C LEU A 13 -4.58 -4.53 -2.01
N LEU A 14 -5.90 -4.56 -2.17
CA LEU A 14 -6.69 -5.78 -2.02
C LEU A 14 -6.25 -6.84 -3.05
N ASN A 15 -6.07 -6.44 -4.32
CA ASN A 15 -5.62 -7.34 -5.37
C ASN A 15 -4.22 -7.90 -5.10
N VAL A 16 -3.26 -7.06 -4.71
CA VAL A 16 -1.88 -7.49 -4.42
C VAL A 16 -1.87 -8.48 -3.27
N VAL A 17 -2.51 -8.16 -2.15
CA VAL A 17 -2.53 -9.06 -0.99
C VAL A 17 -3.25 -10.36 -1.32
N GLN A 18 -4.43 -10.29 -1.94
CA GLN A 18 -5.19 -11.49 -2.31
C GLN A 18 -4.42 -12.40 -3.27
N THR A 19 -3.77 -11.82 -4.29
CA THR A 19 -3.04 -12.61 -5.29
C THR A 19 -1.77 -13.23 -4.70
N MET A 20 -1.03 -12.48 -3.88
CA MET A 20 0.29 -12.92 -3.40
C MET A 20 0.22 -13.81 -2.16
N THR A 21 -0.81 -13.66 -1.33
CA THR A 21 -0.90 -14.38 -0.04
C THR A 21 -2.14 -15.26 0.08
N THR A 22 -3.05 -15.20 -0.89
CA THR A 22 -4.38 -15.84 -0.81
C THR A 22 -5.19 -15.36 0.41
N MET A 23 -4.83 -14.21 1.00
CA MET A 23 -5.57 -13.62 2.12
C MET A 23 -6.65 -12.69 1.62
N GLU A 24 -7.82 -12.79 2.23
CA GLU A 24 -8.91 -11.84 2.00
C GLU A 24 -8.88 -10.75 3.07
N LEU A 25 -8.58 -9.53 2.65
CA LEU A 25 -8.70 -8.34 3.50
C LEU A 25 -10.10 -7.76 3.36
N SER A 26 -10.75 -7.48 4.49
CA SER A 26 -12.06 -6.82 4.53
C SER A 26 -11.88 -5.31 4.72
N PRO A 27 -12.03 -4.49 3.66
CA PRO A 27 -11.83 -3.05 3.78
C PRO A 27 -12.92 -2.41 4.63
N GLN A 28 -12.53 -1.47 5.49
CA GLN A 28 -13.47 -0.63 6.23
C GLN A 28 -13.84 0.62 5.42
N LYS A 29 -14.83 1.38 5.91
CA LYS A 29 -15.24 2.64 5.29
C LYS A 29 -14.09 3.66 5.33
N PRO A 30 -13.68 4.24 4.18
CA PRO A 30 -12.69 5.31 4.15
C PRO A 30 -13.11 6.48 5.02
N ARG A 31 -12.16 7.04 5.76
CA ARG A 31 -12.38 8.20 6.63
C ARG A 31 -11.29 9.23 6.42
N LEU A 32 -11.63 10.50 6.59
CA LEU A 32 -10.64 11.56 6.65
C LEU A 32 -9.85 11.40 7.96
N LYS A 33 -8.54 11.23 7.87
CA LYS A 33 -7.67 11.16 9.04
C LYS A 33 -7.68 12.53 9.73
N LYS A 34 -7.89 12.55 11.05
CA LYS A 34 -7.97 13.77 11.88
C LYS A 34 -6.82 13.89 12.88
N ASP A 35 -6.04 12.84 13.03
CA ASP A 35 -4.85 12.76 13.88
C ASP A 35 -3.60 12.56 13.03
N GLU A 36 -2.43 12.77 13.60
CA GLU A 36 -1.15 12.50 12.91
C GLU A 36 -0.65 11.06 13.16
N ILE A 37 -1.32 10.32 14.03
CA ILE A 37 -0.87 9.00 14.52
C ILE A 37 -1.00 7.95 13.40
N ALA A 38 0.12 7.41 12.94
CA ALA A 38 0.14 6.13 12.23
C ALA A 38 -0.05 5.01 13.26
N ARG A 39 -1.01 4.13 13.03
CA ARG A 39 -1.27 2.99 13.91
C ARG A 39 -0.79 1.74 13.19
N GLY A 40 0.34 1.21 13.63
CA GLY A 40 0.99 0.01 13.14
C GLY A 40 2.50 0.09 13.34
N ASP A 41 3.21 -0.95 12.91
CA ASP A 41 4.59 -1.21 13.31
C ASP A 41 5.59 -1.03 12.15
N VAL A 42 5.14 -1.23 10.90
CA VAL A 42 5.94 -0.99 9.68
C VAL A 42 5.12 -0.24 8.63
N SER A 43 5.74 0.71 7.93
CA SER A 43 5.06 1.51 6.90
C SER A 43 5.91 1.66 5.64
N GLY A 44 5.31 1.42 4.48
CA GLY A 44 5.85 1.85 3.19
C GLY A 44 5.26 3.20 2.80
N LEU A 45 6.08 4.10 2.25
CA LEU A 45 5.66 5.46 1.95
C LEU A 45 6.17 5.88 0.59
N ILE A 46 5.29 6.39 -0.26
CA ILE A 46 5.64 6.81 -1.62
C ILE A 46 5.12 8.21 -1.92
N GLY A 47 5.99 9.03 -2.48
CA GLY A 47 5.63 10.34 -3.02
C GLY A 47 5.06 10.21 -4.44
N MET A 48 4.04 11.01 -4.74
CA MET A 48 3.42 11.07 -6.05
C MET A 48 3.37 12.52 -6.54
N ILE A 49 3.79 12.73 -7.78
CA ILE A 49 3.82 14.05 -8.42
C ILE A 49 3.09 13.93 -9.75
N GLY A 50 1.97 14.61 -9.88
CA GLY A 50 1.28 14.83 -11.15
C GLY A 50 1.48 16.27 -11.64
N PRO A 51 1.07 16.58 -12.87
CA PRO A 51 1.28 17.90 -13.50
C PRO A 51 0.71 19.07 -12.67
N GLN A 52 -0.40 18.84 -11.96
CA GLN A 52 -1.09 19.87 -11.17
C GLN A 52 -1.27 19.50 -9.70
N THR A 53 -0.75 18.35 -9.26
CA THR A 53 -1.06 17.78 -7.94
C THR A 53 0.14 17.08 -7.36
N LYS A 54 0.44 17.32 -6.09
CA LYS A 54 1.44 16.55 -5.33
C LYS A 54 0.75 15.86 -4.17
N GLY A 55 1.18 14.66 -3.84
CA GLY A 55 0.65 13.90 -2.73
C GLY A 55 1.61 12.83 -2.28
N SER A 56 1.22 12.11 -1.23
CA SER A 56 1.90 10.92 -0.78
C SER A 56 0.88 9.85 -0.42
N MET A 57 1.32 8.61 -0.46
CA MET A 57 0.58 7.46 0.04
C MET A 57 1.47 6.75 1.05
N SER A 58 0.87 6.28 2.13
CA SER A 58 1.52 5.34 3.04
C SER A 58 0.64 4.11 3.26
N ILE A 59 1.26 2.94 3.36
CA ILE A 59 0.59 1.68 3.73
C ILE A 59 1.27 1.20 5.01
N THR A 60 0.49 1.12 6.08
CA THR A 60 0.97 0.77 7.42
C THR A 60 0.40 -0.59 7.81
N PHE A 61 1.26 -1.48 8.30
CA PHE A 61 0.90 -2.82 8.77
C PHE A 61 1.27 -2.98 10.24
N ASP A 62 0.41 -3.71 10.96
CA ASP A 62 0.78 -4.26 12.26
C ASP A 62 1.81 -5.40 12.04
N GLU A 63 2.74 -5.58 12.98
CA GLU A 63 3.82 -6.57 12.91
C GLU A 63 3.29 -7.98 12.62
N LYS A 64 2.22 -8.38 13.31
CA LYS A 64 1.60 -9.70 13.12
C LYS A 64 1.10 -9.91 11.69
N LEU A 65 0.56 -8.85 11.07
CA LEU A 65 0.07 -8.91 9.71
C LEU A 65 1.24 -8.93 8.72
N ALA A 66 2.27 -8.11 8.93
CA ALA A 66 3.47 -8.11 8.10
C ALA A 66 4.16 -9.49 8.09
N LEU A 67 4.31 -10.11 9.27
CA LEU A 67 4.87 -11.45 9.41
C LEU A 67 4.04 -12.53 8.70
N GLU A 68 2.72 -12.44 8.76
CA GLU A 68 1.83 -13.40 8.09
C GLU A 68 1.86 -13.24 6.56
N ILE A 69 1.94 -12.00 6.08
CA ILE A 69 2.12 -11.71 4.65
C ILE A 69 3.45 -12.30 4.17
N MET A 70 4.56 -12.06 4.89
CA MET A 70 5.89 -12.61 4.55
C MET A 70 5.86 -14.14 4.48
N HIS A 71 5.26 -14.79 5.48
CA HIS A 71 5.12 -16.23 5.53
C HIS A 71 4.35 -16.79 4.33
N ARG A 72 3.30 -16.10 3.89
CA ARG A 72 2.50 -16.56 2.75
C ARG A 72 3.13 -16.26 1.40
N MET A 73 3.92 -15.20 1.29
CA MET A 73 4.60 -14.85 0.03
C MET A 73 5.82 -15.72 -0.24
N VAL A 74 6.64 -15.99 0.79
CA VAL A 74 7.97 -16.59 0.64
C VAL A 74 8.12 -17.91 1.40
N GLY A 75 7.20 -18.22 2.33
CA GLY A 75 7.27 -19.42 3.17
C GLY A 75 8.00 -19.21 4.49
N GLU A 76 8.62 -18.05 4.70
CA GLU A 76 9.46 -17.75 5.85
C GLU A 76 8.76 -16.85 6.87
N ARG A 77 8.99 -17.10 8.17
CA ARG A 77 8.39 -16.31 9.26
C ARG A 77 9.48 -15.82 10.20
N PRO A 78 10.04 -14.63 9.95
CA PRO A 78 11.06 -14.03 10.81
C PRO A 78 10.56 -13.83 12.25
N VAL A 79 11.51 -13.70 13.19
CA VAL A 79 11.20 -13.38 14.59
C VAL A 79 11.17 -11.86 14.75
N GLY A 80 10.14 -11.24 14.17
CA GLY A 80 9.87 -9.80 14.22
C GLY A 80 10.28 -9.02 12.97
N ILE A 81 10.09 -7.70 12.99
CA ILE A 81 10.39 -6.80 11.86
C ILE A 81 11.90 -6.74 11.60
N ASN A 82 12.32 -7.14 10.40
CA ASN A 82 13.69 -7.11 9.90
C ASN A 82 13.76 -6.48 8.50
N GLU A 83 14.96 -6.47 7.90
CA GLU A 83 15.21 -5.92 6.57
C GLU A 83 14.37 -6.59 5.48
N GLU A 84 14.17 -7.91 5.55
CA GLU A 84 13.34 -8.66 4.60
C GLU A 84 11.87 -8.20 4.64
N ILE A 85 11.34 -7.92 5.83
CA ILE A 85 9.99 -7.40 5.99
C ILE A 85 9.89 -5.97 5.46
N THR A 86 10.90 -5.13 5.69
CA THR A 86 10.91 -3.77 5.15
C THR A 86 10.98 -3.77 3.62
N ASP A 87 11.78 -4.67 3.04
CA ASP A 87 11.88 -4.84 1.59
C ASP A 87 10.56 -5.34 1.01
N MET A 88 9.94 -6.36 1.63
CA MET A 88 8.62 -6.84 1.24
C MET A 88 7.57 -5.72 1.29
N VAL A 89 7.58 -4.88 2.32
CA VAL A 89 6.66 -3.74 2.44
C VAL A 89 6.93 -2.70 1.35
N GLY A 90 8.19 -2.45 1.01
CA GLY A 90 8.58 -1.59 -0.12
C GLY A 90 8.07 -2.13 -1.46
N GLU A 91 8.22 -3.42 -1.72
CA GLU A 91 7.73 -4.09 -2.92
C GLU A 91 6.20 -4.07 -3.02
N ILE A 92 5.49 -4.35 -1.91
CA ILE A 92 4.03 -4.20 -1.87
C ILE A 92 3.64 -2.75 -2.17
N THR A 93 4.34 -1.78 -1.59
CA THR A 93 4.08 -0.35 -1.85
C THR A 93 4.25 -0.05 -3.33
N ASN A 94 5.35 -0.48 -3.96
CA ASN A 94 5.58 -0.35 -5.40
C ASN A 94 4.45 -0.95 -6.23
N MET A 95 4.06 -2.20 -5.96
CA MET A 95 3.00 -2.90 -6.69
C MET A 95 1.64 -2.19 -6.56
N VAL A 96 1.29 -1.73 -5.35
CA VAL A 96 0.03 -1.02 -5.10
C VAL A 96 -0.01 0.31 -5.84
N THR A 97 1.09 1.06 -5.81
CA THR A 97 1.17 2.36 -6.48
C THR A 97 1.16 2.21 -7.99
N GLY A 98 1.87 1.21 -8.54
CA GLY A 98 1.84 0.85 -9.95
C GLY A 98 0.43 0.48 -10.44
N GLY A 99 -0.28 -0.36 -9.68
CA GLY A 99 -1.67 -0.72 -9.95
C GLY A 99 -2.60 0.49 -9.92
N ALA A 100 -2.44 1.35 -8.92
CA ALA A 100 -3.26 2.56 -8.78
C ALA A 100 -2.99 3.57 -9.90
N LYS A 101 -1.72 3.78 -10.30
CA LYS A 101 -1.35 4.63 -11.43
C LYS A 101 -2.04 4.19 -12.70
N ARG A 102 -2.06 2.88 -12.99
CA ARG A 102 -2.76 2.34 -14.17
C ARG A 102 -4.25 2.67 -14.15
N ILE A 103 -4.93 2.39 -13.04
CA ILE A 103 -6.37 2.66 -12.88
C ILE A 103 -6.67 4.17 -12.96
N LEU A 104 -5.78 5.02 -12.45
CA LEU A 104 -5.90 6.48 -12.52
C LEU A 104 -5.66 7.00 -13.94
N ALA A 105 -4.70 6.44 -14.67
CA ALA A 105 -4.42 6.77 -16.06
C ALA A 105 -5.62 6.43 -16.97
N ASP A 106 -6.27 5.28 -16.74
CA ASP A 106 -7.50 4.89 -17.44
C ASP A 106 -8.66 5.89 -17.21
N LYS A 107 -8.59 6.66 -16.11
CA LYS A 107 -9.55 7.73 -15.77
C LYS A 107 -9.08 9.12 -16.21
N GLY A 108 -7.97 9.23 -16.94
CA GLY A 108 -7.41 10.48 -17.43
C GLY A 108 -6.56 11.25 -16.41
N TYR A 109 -6.12 10.60 -15.33
CA TYR A 109 -5.21 11.21 -14.36
C TYR A 109 -3.79 10.64 -14.52
N ASP A 110 -2.84 11.52 -14.87
CA ASP A 110 -1.43 11.14 -15.02
C ASP A 110 -0.60 11.56 -13.80
N PHE A 111 0.20 10.63 -13.30
CA PHE A 111 1.03 10.78 -12.10
C PHE A 111 2.39 10.09 -12.28
N ASP A 112 3.47 10.77 -11.92
CA ASP A 112 4.78 10.19 -11.73
C ASP A 112 4.97 9.76 -10.27
N MET A 113 5.68 8.64 -10.10
CA MET A 113 5.89 7.98 -8.80
C MET A 113 7.36 8.11 -8.41
N ALA A 114 7.60 8.42 -7.14
CA ALA A 114 8.92 8.29 -6.53
C ALA A 114 9.22 6.82 -6.21
N THR A 115 10.41 6.53 -5.70
CA THR A 115 10.71 5.22 -5.09
C THR A 115 10.16 5.20 -3.64
N PRO A 116 9.56 4.07 -3.19
CA PRO A 116 9.10 3.91 -1.81
C PRO A 116 10.24 3.85 -0.79
#